data_AF-A0A1B6C055-F1
#
_entry.id   AF-A0A1B6C055-F1
#
_cell.length_a   1.000
_cell.length_b   1.000
_cell.length_c   1.000
_cell.angle_alpha   90.00
_cell.angle_beta   90.00
_cell.angle_gamma   90.00
#
_symmetry.space_group_name_H-M   'P 1'
#
loop_
_entity.id
_entity.type
_entity.pdbx_description
1 polymer ?
#
loop_
_entity_poly.entity_id
_entity_poly.type
_entity_poly.pdbx_seq_one_letter_code
_entity_poly.pdbx_strand_id
1 'polypeptide(L)'
;QLNNAKDSDQGLYECQVNTEPKMKLAIMLTVTDNFIEDPYDVTLADSSNAEATAQILGPREQYVKKGSTITLTCLIQGLPYIDLPGPIHHHAKPDRLVDWIFEGHLLTYQAARGGINLDTERTDSQTWSRLTLTGITQKDEGRYACKPINMRPALVTLIVLEGEHTEAMQRDCSTPLKASYILVLQLIMYIHSVNNHL
;
A
#
# COMPACT_ATOMS: atom_id res chain seq x y z
N GLN A 1 7.96 -33.23 1.45
CA GLN A 1 7.10 -32.40 0.59
C GLN A 1 5.84 -33.18 0.32
N LEU A 2 4.67 -32.64 0.70
CA LEU A 2 3.38 -33.25 0.40
C LEU A 2 2.95 -32.76 -0.99
N ASN A 3 2.73 -33.69 -1.92
CA ASN A 3 2.31 -33.37 -3.29
C ASN A 3 0.86 -33.83 -3.46
N ASN A 4 -0.03 -32.91 -3.84
CA ASN A 4 -1.48 -33.14 -3.97
C ASN A 4 -2.16 -33.50 -2.63
N ALA A 5 -2.17 -32.55 -1.70
CA ALA A 5 -2.73 -32.71 -0.37
C ALA A 5 -4.23 -33.00 -0.41
N LYS A 6 -4.68 -33.91 0.45
CA LYS A 6 -6.09 -34.28 0.66
C LYS A 6 -6.55 -33.85 2.05
N ASP A 7 -7.85 -33.78 2.27
CA ASP A 7 -8.40 -33.49 3.61
C ASP A 7 -7.90 -34.46 4.69
N SER A 8 -7.60 -35.71 4.35
CA SER A 8 -7.00 -36.67 5.29
C SER A 8 -5.59 -36.31 5.75
N ASP A 9 -4.89 -35.44 5.01
CA ASP A 9 -3.55 -34.99 5.34
C ASP A 9 -3.58 -33.83 6.36
N GLN A 10 -4.78 -33.30 6.68
CA GLN A 10 -4.94 -32.28 7.71
C GLN A 10 -4.47 -32.80 9.07
N GLY A 11 -3.82 -31.93 9.85
CA GLY A 11 -3.34 -32.28 11.17
C GLY A 11 -2.11 -31.49 11.60
N LEU A 12 -1.61 -31.81 12.79
CA LEU A 12 -0.44 -31.16 13.36
C LEU A 12 0.85 -31.81 12.82
N TYR A 13 1.70 -31.02 12.19
CA TYR A 13 3.01 -31.41 11.68
C TYR A 13 4.10 -30.82 12.55
N GLU A 14 5.01 -31.66 13.03
CA GLU A 14 6.14 -31.23 13.85
C GLU A 14 7.46 -31.39 13.08
N CYS A 15 8.20 -30.30 12.95
CA CYS A 15 9.59 -30.32 12.53
C CYS A 15 10.46 -30.38 13.79
N GLN A 16 11.16 -31.49 14.00
CA GLN A 16 12.06 -31.69 15.14
C GLN A 16 13.51 -31.70 14.68
N VAL A 17 14.37 -30.95 15.37
CA VAL A 17 15.83 -31.03 15.19
C VAL A 17 16.46 -31.80 16.34
N ASN A 18 17.60 -32.45 16.06
CA ASN A 18 18.28 -33.29 17.04
C ASN A 18 19.18 -32.47 17.98
N THR A 19 18.61 -31.49 18.69
CA THR A 19 19.30 -30.70 19.72
C THR A 19 19.03 -31.27 21.11
N GLU A 20 19.84 -30.87 22.09
CA GLU A 20 19.60 -31.18 23.50
C GLU A 20 19.55 -29.86 24.30
N PRO A 21 18.37 -29.45 24.82
CA PRO A 21 17.08 -30.14 24.74
C PRO A 21 16.47 -30.16 23.32
N LYS A 22 15.56 -31.11 23.07
CA LYS A 22 14.89 -31.27 21.77
C LYS A 22 14.09 -30.01 21.42
N MET A 23 14.45 -29.39 20.32
CA MET A 23 13.70 -28.25 19.76
C MET A 23 12.76 -28.75 18.67
N LYS A 24 11.54 -28.22 18.66
CA LYS A 24 10.52 -28.55 17.65
C LYS A 24 9.70 -27.32 17.24
N LEU A 25 9.24 -27.33 16.00
CA LEU A 25 8.29 -26.38 15.43
C LEU A 25 7.03 -27.16 15.04
N ALA A 26 5.89 -26.81 15.61
CA ALA A 26 4.61 -27.44 15.30
C ALA A 26 3.76 -26.52 14.40
N ILE A 27 3.13 -27.07 13.37
CA ILE A 27 2.31 -26.36 12.37
C ILE A 27 1.02 -27.15 12.15
N MET A 28 -0.14 -26.49 12.22
CA MET A 28 -1.41 -27.12 11.82
C MET A 28 -1.59 -26.99 10.32
N LEU A 29 -1.69 -28.11 9.61
CA LEU A 29 -2.07 -28.15 8.21
C LEU A 29 -3.60 -28.25 8.10
N THR A 30 -4.19 -27.27 7.43
CA THR A 30 -5.60 -27.32 6.99
C THR A 30 -5.60 -27.33 5.47
N VAL A 31 -6.35 -28.25 4.88
CA VAL A 31 -6.54 -28.39 3.44
C VAL A 31 -7.90 -27.79 3.11
N THR A 32 -7.96 -26.84 2.18
CA THR A 32 -9.20 -26.18 1.79
C THR A 32 -9.45 -26.39 0.31
N ASP A 33 -10.69 -26.71 -0.05
CA ASP A 33 -11.13 -26.94 -1.43
C ASP A 33 -11.41 -25.65 -2.21
N ASN A 34 -10.73 -24.55 -1.86
CA ASN A 34 -10.98 -23.26 -2.47
C ASN A 34 -9.97 -23.03 -3.61
N PHE A 35 -10.20 -23.69 -4.76
CA PHE A 35 -9.68 -23.21 -6.04
C PHE A 35 -10.68 -22.20 -6.60
N ILE A 36 -10.37 -20.90 -6.45
CA ILE A 36 -11.05 -19.88 -7.27
C ILE A 36 -10.15 -19.64 -8.47
N GLU A 37 -10.64 -19.98 -9.66
CA GLU A 37 -9.92 -19.83 -10.94
C GLU A 37 -9.71 -18.35 -11.31
N ASP A 38 -10.42 -17.42 -10.66
CA ASP A 38 -10.32 -15.99 -10.91
C ASP A 38 -10.18 -15.18 -9.60
N PRO A 39 -8.99 -14.63 -9.27
CA PRO A 39 -8.77 -13.85 -8.04
C PRO A 39 -9.63 -12.59 -7.90
N TYR A 40 -10.44 -12.27 -8.91
CA TYR A 40 -11.25 -11.05 -8.97
C TYR A 40 -12.71 -11.25 -8.53
N ASP A 41 -13.21 -12.48 -8.48
CA ASP A 41 -14.60 -12.76 -8.08
C ASP A 41 -14.67 -13.20 -6.61
N VAL A 42 -14.62 -12.20 -5.73
CA VAL A 42 -15.09 -12.35 -4.34
C VAL A 42 -16.48 -11.73 -4.28
N THR A 43 -17.46 -12.33 -4.95
CA THR A 43 -18.84 -12.18 -4.51
C THR A 43 -18.93 -12.72 -3.09
N LEU A 44 -19.59 -11.96 -2.23
CA LEU A 44 -19.85 -12.21 -0.82
C LEU A 44 -20.27 -13.66 -0.58
N ALA A 45 -19.30 -14.56 -0.42
CA ALA A 45 -19.55 -15.89 0.07
C ALA A 45 -19.94 -15.72 1.53
N ASP A 46 -21.17 -16.11 1.81
CA ASP A 46 -21.76 -16.24 3.13
C ASP A 46 -20.99 -17.33 3.90
N SER A 47 -19.77 -16.99 4.33
CA SER A 47 -18.83 -17.93 4.95
C SER A 47 -19.15 -18.08 6.43
N SER A 48 -20.15 -18.91 6.71
CA SER A 48 -20.35 -19.54 8.01
C SER A 48 -19.27 -20.59 8.36
N ASN A 49 -18.20 -20.67 7.56
CA ASN A 49 -16.96 -21.34 7.92
C ASN A 49 -15.91 -20.26 8.20
N ALA A 50 -15.45 -20.14 9.44
CA ALA A 50 -14.44 -19.17 9.85
C ALA A 50 -13.06 -19.56 9.28
N GLU A 51 -12.91 -19.46 7.96
CA GLU A 51 -11.62 -19.56 7.30
C GLU A 51 -10.80 -18.32 7.66
N ALA A 52 -9.53 -18.55 7.96
CA ALA A 52 -8.61 -17.48 8.28
C ALA A 52 -8.48 -16.53 7.08
N THR A 53 -8.74 -15.24 7.29
CA THR A 53 -8.82 -14.24 6.23
C THR A 53 -7.80 -13.12 6.46
N ALA A 54 -7.23 -12.63 5.35
CA ALA A 54 -6.39 -11.44 5.31
C ALA A 54 -7.15 -10.31 4.63
N GLN A 55 -7.09 -9.11 5.20
CA GLN A 55 -7.74 -7.94 4.64
C GLN A 55 -6.83 -6.71 4.80
N ILE A 56 -6.55 -6.00 3.70
CA ILE A 56 -5.93 -4.68 3.77
C ILE A 56 -7.03 -3.65 4.06
N LEU A 57 -6.82 -2.87 5.12
CA LEU A 57 -7.76 -1.85 5.54
C LEU A 57 -7.76 -0.67 4.56
N GLY A 58 -8.96 -0.14 4.31
CA GLY A 58 -9.18 0.94 3.37
C GLY A 58 -9.68 0.47 2.01
N PRO A 59 -9.75 1.38 1.02
CA PRO A 59 -10.19 1.05 -0.32
C PRO A 59 -9.17 0.17 -1.06
N ARG A 60 -9.65 -0.59 -2.05
CA ARG A 60 -8.82 -1.44 -2.92
C ARG A 60 -7.81 -0.64 -3.75
N GLU A 61 -8.13 0.63 -4.01
CA GLU A 61 -7.25 1.60 -4.66
C GLU A 61 -6.98 2.73 -3.69
N GLN A 62 -5.71 2.98 -3.40
CA GLN A 62 -5.28 4.06 -2.50
C GLN A 62 -4.50 5.09 -3.28
N TYR A 63 -4.86 6.35 -3.11
CA TYR A 63 -4.26 7.48 -3.80
C TYR A 63 -3.32 8.21 -2.83
N VAL A 64 -2.07 8.39 -3.23
CA VAL A 64 -1.03 8.98 -2.38
C VAL A 64 -0.26 10.05 -3.13
N LYS A 65 0.05 11.16 -2.48
CA LYS A 65 0.83 12.24 -3.12
C LYS A 65 2.31 11.87 -3.20
N LYS A 66 2.96 12.21 -4.30
CA LYS A 66 4.42 12.10 -4.45
C LYS A 66 5.13 12.84 -3.30
N GLY A 67 6.15 12.21 -2.72
CA GLY A 67 6.94 12.70 -1.59
C GLY A 67 6.31 12.47 -0.21
N SER A 68 5.06 12.01 -0.13
CA SER A 68 4.38 11.74 1.14
C SER A 68 4.68 10.34 1.69
N THR A 69 4.08 10.01 2.84
CA THR A 69 4.20 8.70 3.51
C THR A 69 2.84 8.03 3.55
N ILE A 70 2.80 6.74 3.23
CA ILE A 70 1.60 5.90 3.37
C ILE A 70 1.87 4.72 4.29
N THR A 71 0.85 4.30 5.04
CA THR A 71 0.88 3.07 5.84
C THR A 71 -0.27 2.17 5.44
N LEU A 72 0.05 1.04 4.81
CA LEU A 72 -0.89 -0.02 4.50
C LEU A 72 -1.00 -0.94 5.71
N THR A 73 -2.23 -1.16 6.19
CA THR A 73 -2.48 -2.02 7.36
C THR A 73 -3.23 -3.25 6.90
N CYS A 74 -2.68 -4.42 7.19
CA CYS A 74 -3.27 -5.71 6.91
C CYS A 74 -3.73 -6.36 8.22
N LEU A 75 -5.02 -6.66 8.30
CA LEU A 75 -5.64 -7.40 9.39
C LEU A 75 -5.75 -8.87 8.99
N ILE A 76 -5.25 -9.75 9.84
CA ILE A 76 -5.36 -11.20 9.68
C ILE A 76 -6.20 -11.75 10.83
N GLN A 77 -7.30 -12.41 10.47
CA GLN A 77 -8.23 -13.06 11.38
C GLN A 77 -8.19 -14.58 11.20
N GLY A 78 -8.50 -15.34 12.25
CA GLY A 78 -8.66 -16.79 12.18
C GLY A 78 -7.37 -17.61 12.12
N LEU A 79 -6.18 -16.99 12.25
CA LEU A 79 -4.94 -17.75 12.43
C LEU A 79 -5.02 -18.57 13.72
N PRO A 80 -4.88 -19.92 13.67
CA PRO A 80 -4.77 -20.70 14.89
C PRO A 80 -3.60 -20.18 15.72
N TYR A 81 -3.83 -20.03 17.01
CA TYR A 81 -2.80 -19.69 17.96
C TYR A 81 -1.78 -20.82 18.01
N ILE A 82 -0.64 -20.65 17.35
CA ILE A 82 0.51 -21.56 17.50
C ILE A 82 1.28 -21.06 18.73
N ASP A 83 0.88 -21.57 19.89
CA ASP A 83 1.68 -21.48 21.11
C ASP A 83 2.93 -22.35 20.88
N LEU A 84 4.04 -21.73 20.47
CA LEU A 84 5.33 -22.43 20.42
C LEU A 84 5.76 -22.65 21.88
N PRO A 85 5.74 -23.89 22.41
CA PRO A 85 6.23 -24.15 23.75
C PRO A 85 7.75 -24.21 23.68
N GLY A 86 8.36 -23.03 23.74
CA GLY A 86 9.81 -22.84 23.83
C GLY A 86 10.12 -21.88 24.99
N PRO A 87 11.32 -21.95 25.58
CA PRO A 87 11.69 -21.05 26.66
C PRO A 87 11.48 -19.61 26.21
N ILE A 88 10.88 -18.80 27.08
CA ILE A 88 10.68 -17.36 26.90
C ILE A 88 12.05 -16.69 26.78
N HIS A 89 12.63 -16.75 25.59
CA HIS A 89 13.55 -15.74 25.12
C HIS A 89 12.66 -14.73 24.41
N HIS A 90 12.51 -13.55 25.00
CA HIS A 90 11.83 -12.37 24.46
C HIS A 90 12.41 -11.86 23.11
N HIS A 91 13.10 -12.71 22.35
CA HIS A 91 13.90 -12.39 21.16
C HIS A 91 13.65 -13.33 19.96
N ALA A 92 12.65 -14.22 20.02
CA ALA A 92 12.27 -15.03 18.85
C ALA A 92 10.87 -14.62 18.37
N LYS A 93 10.73 -13.34 17.97
CA LYS A 93 9.62 -12.94 17.10
C LYS A 93 9.77 -13.80 15.84
N PRO A 94 8.78 -14.62 15.42
CA PRO A 94 8.87 -15.32 14.15
C PRO A 94 9.14 -14.28 13.07
N ASP A 95 10.32 -14.33 12.45
CA ASP A 95 10.88 -13.20 11.68
C ASP A 95 9.94 -12.72 10.57
N ARG A 96 9.03 -13.59 10.08
CA ARG A 96 8.13 -13.27 8.96
C ARG A 96 6.80 -14.02 9.05
N LEU A 97 5.86 -13.54 9.86
CA LEU A 97 4.47 -14.07 9.88
C LEU A 97 3.66 -13.62 8.65
N VAL A 98 4.02 -12.46 8.09
CA VAL A 98 3.31 -11.83 6.98
C VAL A 98 4.35 -11.28 6.02
N ASP A 99 4.23 -11.65 4.74
CA ASP A 99 5.03 -11.13 3.66
C ASP A 99 4.27 -10.02 2.93
N TRP A 100 4.94 -8.89 2.74
CA TRP A 100 4.48 -7.86 1.83
C TRP A 100 5.17 -8.02 0.48
N ILE A 101 4.40 -7.98 -0.60
CA ILE A 101 4.86 -8.23 -1.96
C ILE A 101 4.45 -7.04 -2.82
N PHE A 102 5.38 -6.50 -3.62
CA PHE A 102 5.14 -5.44 -4.60
C PHE A 102 5.43 -5.98 -6.00
N GLU A 103 4.43 -5.94 -6.89
CA GLU A 103 4.57 -6.44 -8.27
C GLU A 103 5.19 -7.84 -8.35
N GLY A 104 4.76 -8.75 -7.47
CA GLY A 104 5.27 -10.13 -7.37
C GLY A 104 6.61 -10.30 -6.65
N HIS A 105 7.26 -9.20 -6.24
CA HIS A 105 8.55 -9.23 -5.56
C HIS A 105 8.42 -8.97 -4.06
N LEU A 106 9.13 -9.77 -3.27
CA LEU A 106 9.12 -9.65 -1.81
C LEU A 106 9.71 -8.32 -1.36
N LEU A 107 8.94 -7.54 -0.60
CA LEU A 107 9.44 -6.33 0.04
C LEU A 107 10.25 -6.70 1.27
N THR A 108 11.41 -6.04 1.41
CA THR A 108 12.31 -6.20 2.56
C THR A 108 12.72 -4.82 3.07
N TYR A 109 13.15 -4.76 4.34
CA TYR A 109 13.70 -3.55 4.94
C TYR A 109 14.98 -3.05 4.24
N GLN A 110 15.65 -3.90 3.44
CA GLN A 110 16.87 -3.60 2.69
C GLN A 110 16.60 -3.18 1.24
N ALA A 111 15.33 -2.95 0.85
CA ALA A 111 15.02 -2.52 -0.50
C ALA A 111 15.84 -1.27 -0.88
N ALA A 112 16.35 -1.23 -2.11
CA ALA A 112 17.26 -0.18 -2.60
C ALA A 112 16.71 1.25 -2.48
N ARG A 113 15.39 1.39 -2.39
CA ARG A 113 14.65 2.64 -2.17
C ARG A 113 14.91 3.27 -0.79
N GLY A 114 15.16 2.45 0.23
CA GLY A 114 15.07 2.89 1.62
C GLY A 114 13.64 3.30 2.04
N GLY A 115 13.48 3.71 3.30
CA GLY A 115 12.20 4.24 3.79
C GLY A 115 11.03 3.25 3.76
N ILE A 116 11.33 1.95 3.90
CA ILE A 116 10.35 0.89 4.08
C ILE A 116 10.42 0.45 5.54
N ASN A 117 9.30 0.51 6.25
CA ASN A 117 9.17 -0.06 7.57
C ASN A 117 8.08 -1.14 7.56
N LEU A 118 8.44 -2.31 8.07
CA LEU A 118 7.57 -3.47 8.18
C LEU A 118 7.43 -3.81 9.65
N ASP A 119 6.23 -3.61 10.18
CA ASP A 119 5.93 -3.96 11.55
C ASP A 119 4.76 -4.94 11.60
N THR A 120 4.96 -6.07 12.27
CA THR A 120 3.91 -7.06 12.50
C THR A 120 3.77 -7.24 13.99
N GLU A 121 2.59 -6.98 14.51
CA GLU A 121 2.24 -7.30 15.89
C GLU A 121 1.13 -8.35 15.88
N ARG A 122 1.20 -9.20 16.90
CA ARG A 122 0.30 -10.32 17.10
C ARG A 122 -0.28 -10.24 18.50
N THR A 123 -1.59 -10.32 18.57
CA THR A 123 -2.39 -10.47 19.79
C THR A 123 -3.01 -11.88 19.79
N ASP A 124 -3.62 -12.29 20.89
CA ASP A 124 -4.18 -13.64 21.09
C ASP A 124 -5.22 -14.05 20.04
N SER A 125 -5.92 -13.09 19.44
CA SER A 125 -7.01 -13.34 18.47
C SER A 125 -6.78 -12.76 17.07
N GLN A 126 -5.84 -11.81 16.92
CA GLN A 126 -5.66 -11.05 15.68
C GLN A 126 -4.17 -10.79 15.42
N THR A 127 -3.78 -10.78 14.16
CA THR A 127 -2.45 -10.34 13.74
C THR A 127 -2.59 -9.15 12.82
N TRP A 128 -1.78 -8.13 13.05
CA TRP A 128 -1.80 -6.91 12.26
C TRP A 128 -0.40 -6.62 11.73
N SER A 129 -0.33 -6.40 10.41
CA SER A 129 0.92 -6.08 9.72
C SER A 129 0.80 -4.72 9.06
N ARG A 130 1.78 -3.85 9.31
CA ARG A 130 1.86 -2.48 8.80
C ARG A 130 3.07 -2.36 7.88
N LEU A 131 2.81 -2.00 6.63
CA LEU A 131 3.81 -1.57 5.67
C LEU A 131 3.77 -0.05 5.57
N THR A 132 4.80 0.61 6.07
CA THR A 132 4.97 2.06 5.93
C THR A 132 6.01 2.37 4.87
N LEU A 133 5.61 3.16 3.87
CA LEU A 133 6.44 3.62 2.77
C LEU A 133 6.59 5.13 2.89
N THR A 134 7.80 5.61 3.15
CA THR A 134 8.11 7.05 3.25
C THR A 134 8.68 7.59 1.94
N GLY A 135 8.39 8.83 1.58
CA GLY A 135 8.98 9.47 0.40
C GLY A 135 8.52 8.84 -0.91
N ILE A 136 7.21 8.64 -1.05
CA ILE A 136 6.60 7.95 -2.20
C ILE A 136 7.02 8.56 -3.53
N THR A 137 7.43 7.72 -4.48
CA THR A 137 7.75 8.12 -5.86
C THR A 137 6.87 7.41 -6.87
N GLN A 138 6.89 7.83 -8.13
CA GLN A 138 6.15 7.15 -9.21
C GLN A 138 6.54 5.66 -9.35
N LYS A 139 7.74 5.27 -8.91
CA LYS A 139 8.20 3.87 -8.94
C LYS A 139 7.55 2.99 -7.86
N ASP A 140 6.91 3.61 -6.87
CA ASP A 140 6.19 2.91 -5.81
C ASP A 140 4.73 2.66 -6.21
N GLU A 141 4.26 3.20 -7.33
CA GLU A 141 2.94 2.91 -7.90
C GLU A 141 2.85 1.44 -8.35
N GLY A 142 1.75 0.78 -8.01
CA GLY A 142 1.54 -0.61 -8.41
C GLY A 142 0.75 -1.43 -7.39
N ARG A 143 0.82 -2.75 -7.56
CA ARG A 143 0.04 -3.73 -6.80
C ARG A 143 0.84 -4.24 -5.60
N TYR A 144 0.28 -4.00 -4.42
CA TYR A 144 0.78 -4.50 -3.15
C TYR A 144 -0.08 -5.67 -2.67
N ALA A 145 0.58 -6.71 -2.17
CA ALA A 145 -0.07 -7.86 -1.58
C ALA A 145 0.41 -8.08 -0.15
N CYS A 146 -0.52 -8.26 0.78
CA CYS A 146 -0.26 -8.79 2.11
C CYS A 146 -0.53 -10.29 2.09
N LYS A 147 0.52 -11.09 2.23
CA LYS A 147 0.47 -12.55 2.17
C LYS A 147 0.90 -13.15 3.51
N PRO A 148 -0.03 -13.60 4.35
CA PRO A 148 0.31 -14.39 5.51
C PRO A 148 0.77 -15.80 5.12
N ILE A 149 1.45 -16.50 6.03
CA ILE A 149 1.87 -17.89 5.82
C ILE A 149 0.65 -18.77 5.52
N ASN A 150 0.71 -19.53 4.42
CA ASN A 150 -0.29 -20.52 4.01
C ASN A 150 -1.73 -19.98 3.85
N MET A 151 -1.89 -18.67 3.61
CA MET A 151 -3.20 -18.06 3.38
C MET A 151 -3.23 -17.27 2.09
N ARG A 152 -4.45 -16.98 1.62
CA ARG A 152 -4.69 -16.16 0.43
C ARG A 152 -4.20 -14.73 0.69
N PRO A 153 -3.52 -14.10 -0.29
CA PRO A 153 -3.07 -12.74 -0.14
C PRO A 153 -4.23 -11.75 -0.26
N ALA A 154 -4.19 -10.69 0.55
CA ALA A 154 -5.01 -9.50 0.36
C ALA A 154 -4.30 -8.52 -0.57
N LEU A 155 -5.04 -7.86 -1.47
CA LEU A 155 -4.48 -7.00 -2.51
C LEU A 155 -4.94 -5.55 -2.37
N VAL A 156 -4.05 -4.62 -2.68
CA VAL A 156 -4.32 -3.18 -2.80
C VAL A 156 -3.48 -2.60 -3.93
N THR A 157 -4.06 -1.69 -4.71
CA THR A 157 -3.35 -0.92 -5.74
C THR A 157 -3.04 0.47 -5.20
N LEU A 158 -1.77 0.84 -5.23
CA LEU A 158 -1.32 2.19 -4.87
C LEU A 158 -1.20 3.02 -6.15
N ILE A 159 -1.82 4.20 -6.17
CA ILE A 159 -1.79 5.16 -7.27
C ILE A 159 -1.12 6.45 -6.78
N VAL A 160 -0.08 6.90 -7.47
CA VAL A 160 0.71 8.06 -7.05
C VAL A 160 0.21 9.29 -7.79
N LEU A 161 -0.29 10.27 -7.03
CA LEU A 161 -0.69 11.56 -7.54
C LEU A 161 0.55 12.47 -7.62
N GLU A 162 0.82 12.97 -8.83
CA GLU A 162 1.73 14.09 -9.00
C GLU A 162 1.13 15.31 -8.30
N GLY A 163 1.95 16.04 -7.54
CA GLY A 163 1.48 17.21 -6.83
C GLY A 163 0.79 18.17 -7.79
N GLU A 164 -0.34 18.71 -7.35
CA GLU A 164 -0.98 19.86 -8.01
C GLU A 164 0.11 20.92 -8.19
N HIS A 165 0.53 21.15 -9.43
CA HIS A 165 1.09 22.44 -9.78
C HIS A 165 -0.03 23.42 -9.48
N THR A 166 -0.02 24.02 -8.30
CA THR A 166 -0.64 25.33 -8.13
C THR A 166 0.16 26.26 -9.02
N GLU A 167 -0.14 26.24 -10.32
CA GLU A 167 0.05 27.42 -11.13
C GLU A 167 -0.75 28.49 -10.42
N ALA A 168 -0.02 29.29 -9.65
CA ALA A 168 -0.55 30.53 -9.15
C ALA A 168 -1.16 31.21 -10.36
N MET A 169 -2.49 31.32 -10.38
CA MET A 169 -3.17 32.25 -11.25
C MET A 169 -2.73 33.64 -10.80
N GLN A 170 -1.52 34.04 -11.18
CA GLN A 170 -1.10 35.41 -11.27
C GLN A 170 -1.93 36.02 -12.39
N ARG A 171 -3.16 36.41 -12.05
CA ARG A 171 -3.79 37.52 -12.76
C ARG A 171 -3.02 38.77 -12.36
N ASP A 172 -1.86 38.95 -12.98
CA ASP A 172 -1.27 40.26 -13.13
C ASP A 172 -1.30 40.60 -14.61
N CYS A 173 -2.47 41.08 -15.05
CA CYS A 173 -2.53 42.01 -16.16
C CYS A 173 -3.05 43.34 -15.61
N SER A 174 -2.22 43.95 -14.79
CA SER A 174 -2.29 45.38 -14.49
C SER A 174 -1.62 46.15 -15.64
N THR A 175 -2.25 46.18 -16.82
CA THR A 175 -1.91 47.18 -17.83
C THR A 175 -2.63 48.48 -17.49
N PRO A 176 -1.95 49.56 -17.04
CA PRO A 176 -2.55 50.87 -17.09
C PRO A 176 -2.72 51.23 -18.57
N LEU A 177 -3.96 51.23 -19.05
CA LEU A 177 -4.38 51.93 -20.27
C LEU A 177 -4.08 53.43 -20.11
N LYS A 178 -2.81 53.82 -20.25
CA LYS A 178 -2.35 55.22 -20.31
C LYS A 178 -1.56 55.51 -21.59
N ALA A 179 -1.84 54.77 -22.66
CA ALA A 179 -1.29 55.06 -23.99
C ALA A 179 -2.32 55.62 -24.98
N SER A 180 -3.58 55.85 -24.58
CA SER A 180 -4.62 56.32 -25.51
C SER A 180 -4.89 57.83 -25.50
N TYR A 181 -4.55 58.56 -24.44
CA TYR A 181 -4.89 60.00 -24.35
C TYR A 181 -3.88 60.91 -25.05
N ILE A 182 -2.59 60.53 -25.10
CA ILE A 182 -1.54 61.36 -25.70
C ILE A 182 -1.74 61.49 -27.22
N LEU A 183 -2.09 60.39 -27.90
CA LEU A 183 -2.34 60.40 -29.34
C LEU A 183 -3.57 61.24 -29.71
N VAL A 184 -4.62 61.20 -28.89
CA VAL A 184 -5.84 62.00 -29.10
C VAL A 184 -5.55 63.50 -28.95
N LEU A 185 -4.77 63.90 -27.94
CA LEU A 185 -4.40 65.31 -27.77
C LEU A 185 -3.48 65.83 -28.89
N GLN A 186 -2.56 65.01 -29.38
CA GLN A 186 -1.71 65.35 -30.54
C GLN A 186 -2.56 65.55 -31.81
N LEU A 187 -3.58 64.71 -32.03
CA LEU A 187 -4.49 64.85 -33.18
C LEU A 187 -5.36 66.10 -33.07
N ILE A 188 -5.89 66.42 -31.88
CA ILE A 188 -6.72 67.62 -31.64
C ILE A 188 -5.91 68.90 -31.84
N MET A 189 -4.67 68.94 -31.34
CA MET A 189 -3.75 70.07 -31.55
C MET A 189 -3.39 70.24 -33.03
N TYR A 190 -3.16 69.12 -33.75
CA TYR A 190 -2.89 69.15 -35.19
C TYR A 190 -4.08 69.71 -35.98
N ILE A 191 -5.31 69.27 -35.69
CA ILE A 191 -6.52 69.77 -36.35
C ILE A 191 -6.74 71.27 -36.07
N HIS A 192 -6.54 71.72 -34.83
CA HIS A 192 -6.62 73.16 -34.51
C HIS A 192 -5.56 73.99 -35.22
N SER A 193 -4.34 73.46 -35.38
CA SER A 193 -3.26 74.14 -36.12
C SER A 193 -3.58 74.27 -37.60
N VAL A 194 -4.22 73.27 -38.21
CA VAL A 194 -4.59 73.31 -39.64
C VAL A 194 -5.76 74.27 -39.88
N ASN A 195 -6.75 74.30 -38.99
CA ASN A 195 -7.91 75.19 -39.11
C ASN A 195 -7.59 76.67 -38.87
N ASN A 196 -6.49 77.01 -38.18
CA ASN A 196 -6.07 78.40 -37.97
C ASN A 196 -5.19 78.96 -39.11
N HIS A 197 -4.84 78.13 -40.12
CA HIS A 197 -3.96 78.52 -41.22
C HIS A 197 -4.68 78.56 -42.59
N LEU A 198 -6.01 78.48 -42.59
CA LEU A 198 -6.95 78.74 -43.68
C LEU A 198 -7.77 80.00 -43.36
#